data_AF-A0A815VAM8-F1
#
_entry.id   AF-A0A815VAM8-F1
#
_cell.length_a   1.000
_cell.length_b   1.000
_cell.length_c   1.000
_cell.angle_alpha   90.00
_cell.angle_beta   90.00
_cell.angle_gamma   90.00
#
_symmetry.space_group_name_H-M   'P 1'
#
loop_
_entity.id
_entity.type
_entity.pdbx_description
1 polymer ?
#
loop_
_entity_poly.entity_id
_entity_poly.type
_entity_poly.pdbx_seq_one_letter_code
_entity_poly.pdbx_strand_id
1 'polypeptide(L)' 'MRRTLNWRSTRKLTLQLMSISILYLLFWFPLALVSLIRIYFIPTFIDEITYYYLYYTPYLVQLLIPFVCIACLPEIWPK' A
#
# COMPACT_ATOMS: atom_id res chain seq x y z
N MET A 1 -19.67 -21.32 -19.10
CA MET A 1 -19.45 -20.41 -17.94
C MET A 1 -20.11 -19.06 -18.22
N ARG A 2 -21.35 -18.83 -17.78
CA ARG A 2 -21.95 -17.48 -17.84
C ARG A 2 -21.31 -16.63 -16.76
N ARG A 3 -20.38 -15.75 -17.14
CA ARG A 3 -19.91 -14.64 -16.31
C ARG A 3 -21.04 -13.62 -16.20
N THR A 4 -22.00 -13.86 -15.31
CA THR A 4 -22.72 -12.73 -14.72
C THR A 4 -21.68 -11.99 -13.89
N LEU A 5 -21.12 -10.96 -14.50
CA LEU A 5 -20.24 -10.00 -13.85
C LEU A 5 -21.01 -9.43 -12.67
N ASN A 6 -20.86 -10.05 -11.50
CA ASN A 6 -21.50 -9.62 -10.28
C ASN A 6 -20.92 -8.25 -9.96
N TRP A 7 -21.61 -7.18 -10.36
CA TRP A 7 -21.20 -5.78 -10.20
C TRP A 7 -20.76 -5.47 -8.74
N ARG A 8 -21.44 -6.10 -7.77
CA ARG A 8 -21.09 -6.03 -6.35
C ARG A 8 -19.74 -6.66 -6.02
N SER A 9 -19.33 -7.70 -6.72
CA SER A 9 -18.02 -8.36 -6.55
C SER A 9 -16.90 -7.52 -7.18
N THR A 10 -17.10 -7.04 -8.41
CA THR A 10 -16.11 -6.19 -9.10
C THR A 10 -15.84 -4.91 -8.32
N ARG A 11 -16.87 -4.25 -7.79
CA ARG A 11 -16.71 -3.04 -6.96
C ARG A 11 -15.87 -3.28 -5.70
N LYS A 12 -15.99 -4.45 -5.07
CA LYS A 12 -15.18 -4.80 -3.89
C LYS A 12 -13.72 -5.05 -4.26
N LEU A 13 -13.48 -5.75 -5.36
CA LEU A 13 -12.12 -5.96 -5.87
C LEU A 13 -11.44 -4.62 -6.20
N THR A 14 -12.18 -3.68 -6.81
CA THR A 14 -11.66 -2.32 -7.07
C THR A 14 -11.34 -1.58 -5.78
N LEU A 15 -12.20 -1.64 -4.76
CA LEU A 15 -11.95 -1.01 -3.46
C LEU A 15 -10.73 -1.61 -2.74
N GLN A 16 -10.58 -2.93 -2.79
CA GLN A 16 -9.42 -3.63 -2.22
C GLN A 16 -8.14 -3.23 -2.96
N LEU A 17 -8.16 -3.19 -4.29
CA LEU A 17 -7.03 -2.76 -5.11
C LEU A 17 -6.66 -1.30 -4.82
N MET A 18 -7.65 -0.40 -4.76
CA MET A 18 -7.43 1.01 -4.41
C MET A 18 -6.84 1.15 -3.01
N SER A 19 -7.33 0.39 -2.03
CA SER A 19 -6.81 0.41 -0.66
C SER A 19 -5.35 -0.04 -0.61
N ILE A 20 -5.01 -1.11 -1.33
CA ILE A 20 -3.63 -1.59 -1.45
C ILE A 20 -2.77 -0.54 -2.15
N SER A 21 -3.23 0.06 -3.25
CA SER A 21 -2.50 1.13 -3.95
C SER A 21 -2.23 2.34 -3.05
N ILE A 22 -3.22 2.77 -2.26
CA ILE A 22 -3.07 3.88 -1.31
C ILE A 22 -2.03 3.52 -0.24
N LEU A 23 -2.05 2.29 0.30
CA LEU A 23 -1.03 1.85 1.25
C LEU A 23 0.36 1.86 0.62
N TYR A 24 0.52 1.29 -0.57
CA TYR A 24 1.80 1.32 -1.27
C TYR A 24 2.28 2.76 -1.48
N LEU A 25 1.42 3.67 -1.93
CA LEU A 25 1.79 5.08 -2.07
C LEU A 25 2.20 5.68 -0.72
N LEU A 26 1.41 5.52 0.35
CA LEU A 26 1.74 6.11 1.66
C LEU A 26 3.09 5.65 2.21
N PHE A 27 3.40 4.35 2.11
CA PHE A 27 4.59 3.78 2.73
C PHE A 27 5.83 3.80 1.82
N TRP A 28 5.67 3.82 0.48
CA TRP A 28 6.80 3.88 -0.46
C TRP A 28 7.12 5.30 -0.95
N PHE A 29 6.12 6.18 -1.05
CA PHE A 29 6.31 7.53 -1.59
C PHE A 29 7.38 8.34 -0.84
N PRO A 30 7.45 8.33 0.51
CA PRO A 30 8.48 9.06 1.23
C PRO A 30 9.89 8.60 0.87
N LEU A 31 10.10 7.28 0.79
CA LEU A 31 11.39 6.70 0.42
C LEU A 31 11.77 7.05 -1.03
N ALA A 32 10.82 6.92 -1.96
CA ALA A 32 11.04 7.27 -3.37
C ALA A 32 11.41 8.75 -3.55
N LEU A 33 10.73 9.66 -2.82
CA LEU A 33 11.00 11.09 -2.86
C LEU A 33 12.41 11.40 -2.31
N VAL A 34 12.79 10.79 -1.18
CA VAL A 34 14.15 10.94 -0.63
C VAL A 34 15.20 10.40 -1.60
N SER A 35 14.97 9.23 -2.22
CA SER A 35 15.89 8.69 -3.23
C SER A 35 16.07 9.63 -4.42
N LEU A 36 15.00 10.25 -4.92
CA LEU A 36 15.10 11.25 -5.99
C LEU A 36 15.93 12.47 -5.55
N ILE A 37 15.69 12.99 -4.35
CA ILE A 37 16.47 14.13 -3.84
C ILE A 37 17.96 13.78 -3.75
N ARG A 38 18.30 12.56 -3.31
CA ARG A 38 19.69 12.11 -3.20
C ARG A 38 20.40 11.99 -4.54
N ILE A 39 19.68 11.54 -5.56
CA ILE A 39 20.23 11.39 -6.91
C ILE A 39 20.51 12.75 -7.55
N TYR A 40 19.60 13.72 -7.39
CA TYR A 40 19.65 14.97 -8.16
C TYR A 40 20.19 16.18 -7.40
N PHE A 41 20.16 16.20 -6.07
CA PHE A 41 20.48 17.39 -5.28
C PHE A 41 21.54 17.15 -4.23
N ILE A 42 21.28 16.27 -3.25
CA ILE A 42 22.14 16.13 -2.05
C ILE A 42 22.25 14.64 -1.67
N PRO A 43 23.39 13.98 -1.95
CA PRO A 43 23.56 12.54 -1.72
C PRO A 43 23.31 12.07 -0.28
N THR A 44 23.64 12.90 0.71
CA THR A 44 23.53 12.60 2.14
C THR A 44 22.21 13.09 2.77
N PHE A 45 21.23 13.47 1.95
CA PHE A 45 19.97 14.02 2.44
C PHE A 45 19.25 13.03 3.37
N ILE A 46 19.14 13.40 4.64
CA ILE A 46 18.34 12.70 5.65
C ILE A 46 18.80 11.23 5.80
N ASP A 47 20.11 10.97 5.78
CA ASP A 47 20.67 9.61 5.82
C ASP A 47 20.25 8.79 7.04
N GLU A 48 20.45 9.35 8.23
CA GLU A 48 20.13 8.65 9.48
C GLU A 48 18.64 8.32 9.59
N ILE A 49 17.76 9.30 9.33
CA ILE A 49 16.31 9.08 9.41
C ILE A 49 15.85 8.07 8.35
N THR A 50 16.45 8.10 7.17
CA THR A 50 16.11 7.13 6.11
C THR A 50 16.49 5.72 6.51
N TYR A 51 17.68 5.54 7.10
CA TYR A 51 18.16 4.24 7.56
C TYR A 51 17.32 3.71 8.74
N TYR A 52 17.06 4.54 9.75
CA TYR A 52 16.35 4.09 10.96
C TYR A 52 14.84 3.95 10.77
N TYR A 53 14.21 4.78 9.94
CA TYR A 53 12.74 4.85 9.83
C TYR A 53 12.23 4.50 8.43
N LEU A 54 12.65 5.23 7.40
CA LEU A 54 12.04 5.11 6.07
C LEU A 54 12.36 3.78 5.38
N TYR A 55 13.51 3.18 5.66
CA TYR A 55 13.90 1.89 5.10
C TYR A 55 12.94 0.76 5.53
N TYR A 56 12.50 0.79 6.79
CA TYR A 56 11.62 -0.25 7.34
C TYR A 56 10.12 0.04 7.12
N THR A 57 9.78 1.29 6.80
CA THR A 57 8.40 1.75 6.62
C THR A 57 7.63 0.94 5.56
N PRO A 58 8.19 0.58 4.38
CA PRO A 58 7.54 -0.29 3.40
C PRO A 58 7.11 -1.66 3.91
N TYR A 59 7.81 -2.25 4.88
CA TYR A 59 7.47 -3.58 5.41
C TYR A 59 6.13 -3.60 6.15
N LEU A 60 5.67 -2.44 6.63
CA LEU A 60 4.34 -2.29 7.20
C LEU A 60 3.24 -2.56 6.17
N VAL A 61 3.51 -2.37 4.87
CA VAL A 61 2.56 -2.71 3.80
C VAL A 61 2.31 -4.20 3.78
N GLN A 62 3.36 -5.04 3.79
CA GLN A 62 3.20 -6.49 3.85
C GLN A 62 2.40 -6.92 5.09
N LEU A 63 2.62 -6.26 6.23
CA LEU A 63 1.85 -6.52 7.45
C LEU A 63 0.36 -6.13 7.29
N LEU A 64 0.07 -5.01 6.62
CA LEU A 64 -1.29 -4.45 6.51
C LEU A 64 -2.15 -5.07 5.40
N ILE A 65 -1.55 -5.65 4.35
CA ILE A 65 -2.26 -6.34 3.26
C ILE A 65 -3.32 -7.32 3.75
N PRO A 66 -3.03 -8.30 4.65
CA PRO A 66 -4.04 -9.25 5.09
C PRO A 66 -5.23 -8.57 5.79
N PHE A 67 -5.00 -7.50 6.54
CA PHE A 67 -6.08 -6.74 7.19
C PHE A 67 -7.00 -6.04 6.18
N VAL A 68 -6.43 -5.48 5.11
CA VAL A 68 -7.21 -4.87 4.01
C VAL A 68 -8.03 -5.93 3.28
N CYS A 69 -7.44 -7.10 3.02
CA CYS A 69 -8.12 -8.22 2.39
C CYS A 69 -9.29 -8.71 3.25
N ILE A 70 -9.06 -8.90 4.56
CA ILE A 70 -10.08 -9.32 5.54
C ILE A 70 -11.19 -8.29 5.68
N ALA A 71 -10.87 -6.99 5.77
CA ALA A 71 -11.86 -5.92 5.84
C ALA A 71 -12.76 -5.85 4.59
N CYS A 72 -12.27 -6.32 3.44
CA CYS A 72 -13.04 -6.36 2.19
C CYS A 72 -13.84 -7.66 1.99
N LEU A 73 -13.62 -8.69 2.82
CA LEU A 73 -14.31 -9.98 2.74
C LEU A 73 -15.67 -9.93 3.47
N PRO A 74 -16.79 -10.03 2.75
CA PRO A 74 -18.13 -9.93 3.34
C PRO A 74 -18.55 -11.15 4.16
N GLU A 75 -17.83 -12.26 4.05
CA GLU A 75 -18.13 -13.53 4.73
C GLU A 75 -17.78 -13.49 6.22
N ILE A 76 -16.93 -12.54 6.62
CA ILE A 76 -16.37 -12.44 7.97
C ILE A 76 -17.16 -11.42 8.82
N TRP A 77 -17.93 -10.54 8.17
CA TRP A 77 -18.77 -9.57 8.87
C TRP A 77 -20.20 -10.14 8.99
N PRO A 78 -20.64 -10.56 10.19
CA PRO A 78 -22.04 -10.95 10.40
C PRO A 78 -22.94 -9.74 10.13
N LYS A 79 -24.02 -9.98 9.38
CA LYS A 79 -25.06 -8.98 9.09
C LYS A 79 -25.79 -8.57 10.35
#